data_AF-A0A942V9L0-F1
#
_entry.id   AF-A0A942V9L0-F1
#
_cell.length_a   1.000
_cell.length_b   1.000
_cell.length_c   1.000
_cell.angle_alpha   90.00
_cell.angle_beta   90.00
_cell.angle_gamma   90.00
#
_symmetry.space_group_name_H-M   'P 1'
#
loop_
_entity.id
_entity.type
_entity.pdbx_description
1 polymer ?
#
loop_
_entity_poly.entity_id
_entity_poly.type
_entity_poly.pdbx_seq_one_letter_code
_entity_poly.pdbx_strand_id
1 'polypeptide(L)'
;MKIWGGLCGLLFLACCGKAYDINPDFIDNAVYDGYQILYSPGGNYWSNGGMVEDRIVFTKRVSVGSGSYSEYVAGREAPLFMPTNYEFLHQGRLIGYNNANLKFFEAKYEDGTFTVSELALPQIQELFPGLELVKISEAKDGVLNVQKKRWQTKSFLLVNDTEQDFYHYSFEDRESSAPFKSLLTADSFDEIVFSHFGSRDELFPILRIKVVM
;
A
#
# COMPACT_ATOMS: atom_id res chain seq x y z
N MET A 1 46.24 39.55 25.30
CA MET A 1 46.54 38.10 25.26
C MET A 1 45.60 37.37 26.21
N LYS A 2 44.51 36.78 25.68
CA LYS A 2 43.92 35.48 26.05
C LYS A 2 42.54 35.37 25.38
N ILE A 3 42.50 34.45 24.43
CA ILE A 3 41.29 33.82 23.86
C ILE A 3 40.64 32.99 24.97
N TRP A 4 39.34 32.71 24.84
CA TRP A 4 38.59 31.46 25.14
C TRP A 4 37.11 31.87 25.04
N GLY A 5 36.29 31.42 24.09
CA GLY A 5 36.18 30.05 23.58
C GLY A 5 34.95 29.39 24.19
N GLY A 6 33.76 29.94 23.93
CA GLY A 6 32.48 29.38 24.37
C GLY A 6 31.82 28.63 23.22
N LEU A 7 32.08 27.32 23.17
CA LEU A 7 31.53 26.36 22.23
C LEU A 7 29.99 26.44 22.23
N CYS A 8 29.41 26.95 21.15
CA CYS A 8 27.98 26.83 20.89
C CYS A 8 27.72 25.39 20.42
N GLY A 9 27.36 24.52 21.37
CA GLY A 9 27.01 23.12 21.10
C GLY A 9 25.72 23.05 20.29
N LEU A 10 25.84 23.03 18.97
CA LEU A 10 24.79 22.57 18.06
C LEU A 10 24.52 21.09 18.36
N LEU A 11 23.48 20.84 19.15
CA LEU A 11 22.81 19.54 19.22
C LEU A 11 22.14 19.29 17.85
N PHE A 12 22.93 18.84 16.88
CA PHE A 12 22.37 18.09 15.76
C PHE A 12 21.88 16.76 16.34
N LEU A 13 20.60 16.71 16.70
CA LEU A 13 19.88 15.45 16.79
C LEU A 13 20.02 14.78 15.42
N ALA A 14 21.00 13.89 15.30
CA ALA A 14 21.08 12.92 14.23
C ALA A 14 19.85 12.02 14.38
N CYS A 15 18.72 12.47 13.86
CA CYS A 15 17.60 11.60 13.59
C CYS A 15 18.08 10.70 12.46
N CYS A 16 18.72 9.57 12.80
CA CYS A 16 18.93 8.48 11.88
C CYS A 16 17.55 8.12 11.35
N GLY A 17 17.25 8.52 10.11
CA GLY A 17 16.00 8.18 9.46
C GLY A 17 15.83 6.67 9.53
N LYS A 18 14.75 6.20 10.16
CA LYS A 18 14.36 4.79 10.13
C LYS A 18 13.44 4.57 8.93
N ALA A 19 13.37 3.33 8.48
CA ALA A 19 12.32 2.93 7.55
C ALA A 19 10.93 3.24 8.15
N TYR A 20 9.95 3.46 7.29
CA TYR A 20 8.57 3.68 7.72
C TYR A 20 8.07 2.49 8.54
N ASP A 21 7.48 2.80 9.70
CA ASP A 21 6.88 1.80 10.56
C ASP A 21 5.41 1.60 10.15
N ILE A 22 5.10 0.41 9.63
CA ILE A 22 3.76 0.09 9.14
C ILE A 22 2.83 -0.02 10.34
N ASN A 23 1.60 0.52 10.21
CA ASN A 23 0.59 0.33 11.25
C ASN A 23 0.38 -1.18 11.48
N PRO A 24 0.59 -1.70 12.71
CA PRO A 24 0.48 -3.12 13.00
C PRO A 24 -0.89 -3.70 12.66
N ASP A 25 -1.97 -2.90 12.72
CA ASP A 25 -3.32 -3.33 12.33
C ASP A 25 -3.36 -3.92 10.92
N PHE A 26 -2.53 -3.41 10.01
CA PHE A 26 -2.52 -3.87 8.62
C PHE A 26 -2.06 -5.33 8.56
N ILE A 27 -1.13 -5.72 9.44
CA ILE A 27 -0.57 -7.07 9.51
C ILE A 27 -1.41 -7.95 10.43
N ASP A 28 -1.71 -7.49 11.63
CA ASP A 28 -2.39 -8.25 12.68
C ASP A 28 -3.84 -8.58 12.32
N ASN A 29 -4.49 -7.71 11.53
CA ASN A 29 -5.85 -7.93 11.04
C ASN A 29 -5.88 -8.28 9.55
N ALA A 30 -4.80 -8.85 9.02
CA ALA A 30 -4.78 -9.40 7.66
C ALA A 30 -5.83 -10.51 7.50
N VAL A 31 -6.51 -10.51 6.35
CA VAL A 31 -7.56 -11.48 6.02
C VAL A 31 -6.99 -12.51 5.06
N TYR A 32 -6.72 -13.72 5.55
CA TYR A 32 -6.15 -14.79 4.75
C TYR A 32 -7.22 -15.64 4.06
N ASP A 33 -6.80 -16.46 3.10
CA ASP A 33 -7.70 -17.42 2.46
C ASP A 33 -8.35 -18.34 3.51
N GLY A 34 -9.66 -18.57 3.35
CA GLY A 34 -10.47 -19.32 4.32
C GLY A 34 -10.86 -18.57 5.59
N TYR A 35 -10.37 -17.34 5.82
CA TYR A 35 -10.76 -16.56 7.00
C TYR A 35 -12.21 -16.10 6.91
N GLN A 36 -12.85 -16.03 8.08
CA GLN A 36 -14.16 -15.43 8.22
C GLN A 36 -14.05 -14.02 8.77
N ILE A 37 -14.76 -13.10 8.13
CA ILE A 37 -14.95 -11.73 8.61
C ILE A 37 -16.45 -11.43 8.64
N LEU A 38 -16.84 -10.46 9.46
CA LEU A 38 -18.22 -10.12 9.70
C LEU A 38 -18.44 -8.67 9.28
N TYR A 39 -19.55 -8.42 8.60
CA TYR A 39 -20.05 -7.08 8.36
C TYR A 39 -21.30 -6.86 9.23
N SER A 40 -21.37 -5.71 9.93
CA SER A 40 -22.55 -5.31 10.68
C SER A 40 -23.33 -4.25 9.90
N PRO A 41 -24.51 -4.59 9.33
CA PRO A 41 -25.32 -3.62 8.59
C PRO A 41 -25.78 -2.44 9.44
N GLY A 42 -26.29 -2.70 10.64
CA GLY A 42 -26.72 -1.64 11.57
C GLY A 42 -25.58 -0.77 12.10
N GLY A 43 -24.35 -1.31 12.17
CA GLY A 43 -23.16 -0.59 12.65
C GLY A 43 -22.34 0.10 11.54
N ASN A 44 -22.53 -0.31 10.29
CA ASN A 44 -21.72 0.10 9.14
C ASN A 44 -20.21 -0.13 9.34
N TYR A 45 -19.83 -1.34 9.76
CA TYR A 45 -18.42 -1.70 9.93
C TYR A 45 -18.14 -3.18 9.68
N TRP A 46 -16.90 -3.44 9.27
CA TRP A 46 -16.27 -4.75 9.16
C TRP A 46 -15.52 -5.12 10.44
N SER A 47 -15.49 -6.41 10.78
CA SER A 47 -14.79 -6.93 11.96
C SER A 47 -14.30 -8.37 11.73
N ASN A 48 -13.28 -8.80 12.48
CA ASN A 48 -12.78 -10.18 12.55
C ASN A 48 -13.23 -10.90 13.84
N GLY A 49 -14.14 -10.30 14.62
CA GLY A 49 -14.62 -10.86 15.88
C GLY A 49 -15.91 -10.20 16.37
N GLY A 50 -16.58 -10.86 17.32
CA GLY A 50 -17.78 -10.35 17.99
C GLY A 50 -19.08 -11.05 17.59
N MET A 51 -19.90 -11.36 18.59
CA MET A 51 -21.30 -11.73 18.40
C MET A 51 -22.15 -10.46 18.35
N VAL A 52 -22.31 -9.89 17.16
CA VAL A 52 -23.37 -8.91 16.87
C VAL A 52 -24.60 -9.65 16.37
N GLU A 53 -25.79 -9.29 16.86
CA GLU A 53 -27.04 -9.98 16.51
C GLU A 53 -27.40 -9.84 15.03
N ASP A 54 -27.11 -8.67 14.42
CA ASP A 54 -27.30 -8.40 13.00
C ASP A 54 -25.93 -8.35 12.29
N ARG A 55 -25.61 -9.45 11.60
CA ARG A 55 -24.32 -9.62 10.91
C ARG A 55 -24.43 -10.47 9.67
N ILE A 56 -23.61 -10.13 8.69
CA ILE A 56 -23.36 -10.94 7.50
C ILE A 56 -21.96 -11.54 7.64
N VAL A 57 -21.87 -12.87 7.61
CA VAL A 57 -20.60 -13.59 7.75
C VAL A 57 -20.05 -13.93 6.38
N PHE A 58 -18.90 -13.37 6.04
CA PHE A 58 -18.19 -13.63 4.80
C PHE A 58 -17.03 -14.59 5.05
N THR A 59 -16.84 -15.55 4.16
CA THR A 59 -15.62 -16.36 4.09
C THR A 59 -14.82 -15.93 2.88
N LYS A 60 -13.56 -15.53 3.09
CA LYS A 60 -12.64 -15.24 2.00
C LYS A 60 -12.25 -16.52 1.27
N ARG A 61 -12.23 -16.45 -0.05
CA ARG A 61 -11.75 -17.47 -0.97
C ARG A 61 -10.83 -16.83 -1.99
N VAL A 62 -9.69 -17.44 -2.25
CA VAL A 62 -8.80 -17.03 -3.34
C VAL A 62 -8.97 -17.99 -4.51
N SER A 63 -9.42 -17.47 -5.65
CA SER A 63 -9.69 -18.29 -6.84
C SER A 63 -8.38 -18.79 -7.47
N VAL A 64 -8.19 -20.12 -7.49
CA VAL A 64 -7.04 -20.78 -8.11
C VAL A 64 -6.97 -20.44 -9.61
N GLY A 65 -5.86 -19.83 -10.05
CA GLY A 65 -5.60 -19.52 -11.46
C GLY A 65 -6.08 -18.16 -11.97
N SER A 66 -6.68 -17.32 -11.12
CA SER A 66 -7.26 -16.01 -11.52
C SER A 66 -6.34 -14.79 -11.34
N GLY A 67 -5.06 -14.98 -11.00
CA GLY A 67 -4.21 -13.87 -10.54
C GLY A 67 -4.37 -13.55 -9.04
N SER A 68 -4.97 -14.48 -8.29
CA SER A 68 -5.17 -14.42 -6.83
C SER A 68 -6.15 -13.33 -6.36
N TYR A 69 -7.18 -13.04 -7.15
CA TYR A 69 -8.27 -12.18 -6.70
C TYR A 69 -9.04 -12.81 -5.53
N SER A 70 -9.46 -11.97 -4.59
CA SER A 70 -10.23 -12.36 -3.42
C SER A 70 -11.73 -12.33 -3.71
N GLU A 71 -12.41 -13.43 -3.39
CA GLU A 71 -13.86 -13.54 -3.37
C GLU A 71 -14.32 -13.70 -1.92
N TYR A 72 -15.36 -12.95 -1.54
CA TYR A 72 -15.97 -13.03 -0.22
C TYR A 72 -17.39 -13.60 -0.37
N VAL A 73 -17.61 -14.80 0.16
CA VAL A 73 -18.87 -15.53 0.03
C VAL A 73 -19.63 -15.49 1.35
N ALA A 74 -20.91 -15.11 1.31
CA ALA A 74 -21.78 -15.07 2.49
C ALA A 74 -23.14 -15.72 2.23
N GLY A 75 -23.26 -17.03 2.46
CA GLY A 75 -24.56 -17.73 2.50
C GLY A 75 -25.45 -17.48 1.27
N ARG A 76 -26.50 -16.67 1.45
CA ARG A 76 -27.48 -16.30 0.41
C ARG A 76 -27.19 -14.97 -0.31
N GLU A 77 -26.20 -14.21 0.15
CA GLU A 77 -25.79 -12.95 -0.47
C GLU A 77 -25.01 -13.21 -1.76
N ALA A 78 -25.04 -12.22 -2.66
CA ALA A 78 -24.13 -12.21 -3.80
C ALA A 78 -22.67 -12.18 -3.33
N PRO A 79 -21.75 -12.92 -3.96
CA PRO A 79 -20.35 -12.83 -3.63
C PRO A 79 -19.81 -11.41 -3.87
N LEU A 80 -18.98 -10.93 -2.93
CA LEU A 80 -18.23 -9.70 -3.06
C LEU A 80 -16.87 -10.01 -3.69
N PHE A 81 -16.59 -9.43 -4.85
CA PHE A 81 -15.33 -9.60 -5.57
C PHE A 81 -14.41 -8.42 -5.32
N MET A 82 -13.24 -8.68 -4.75
CA MET A 82 -12.20 -7.69 -4.50
C MET A 82 -11.08 -7.85 -5.53
N PRO A 83 -10.69 -6.78 -6.27
CA PRO A 83 -9.62 -6.82 -7.26
C PRO A 83 -8.23 -6.75 -6.60
N THR A 84 -8.05 -7.44 -5.48
CA THR A 84 -6.90 -7.33 -4.58
C THR A 84 -6.37 -8.70 -4.19
N ASN A 85 -5.12 -8.74 -3.72
CA ASN A 85 -4.44 -9.97 -3.30
C ASN A 85 -3.87 -9.88 -1.88
N TYR A 86 -4.07 -8.75 -1.22
CA TYR A 86 -3.83 -8.56 0.20
C TYR A 86 -4.94 -7.71 0.78
N GLU A 87 -5.54 -8.12 1.89
CA GLU A 87 -6.65 -7.41 2.53
C GLU A 87 -6.45 -7.43 4.03
N PHE A 88 -6.91 -6.37 4.67
CA PHE A 88 -6.82 -6.21 6.11
C PHE A 88 -8.00 -5.37 6.62
N LEU A 89 -8.33 -5.56 7.89
CA LEU A 89 -9.31 -4.72 8.57
C LEU A 89 -8.62 -3.56 9.26
N HIS A 90 -9.14 -2.36 9.07
CA HIS A 90 -8.64 -1.18 9.76
C HIS A 90 -9.79 -0.23 10.08
N GLN A 91 -9.96 0.10 11.36
CA GLN A 91 -10.98 1.05 11.83
C GLN A 91 -12.40 0.74 11.30
N GLY A 92 -12.79 -0.53 11.29
CA GLY A 92 -14.11 -0.94 10.80
C GLY A 92 -14.25 -0.99 9.27
N ARG A 93 -13.15 -0.83 8.53
CA ARG A 93 -13.14 -0.86 7.06
C ARG A 93 -12.45 -2.14 6.58
N LEU A 94 -12.93 -2.72 5.48
CA LEU A 94 -12.21 -3.76 4.75
C LEU A 94 -11.44 -3.12 3.61
N ILE A 95 -10.11 -3.06 3.77
CA ILE A 95 -9.21 -2.44 2.82
C ILE A 95 -8.44 -3.53 2.09
N GLY A 96 -8.36 -3.40 0.77
CA GLY A 96 -7.59 -4.30 -0.09
C GLY A 96 -6.46 -3.55 -0.79
N TYR A 97 -5.39 -4.26 -1.07
CA TYR A 97 -4.24 -3.82 -1.85
C TYR A 97 -3.98 -4.77 -3.01
N ASN A 98 -3.80 -4.21 -4.18
CA ASN A 98 -3.41 -4.94 -5.38
C ASN A 98 -1.90 -4.78 -5.60
N ASN A 99 -1.11 -5.81 -5.29
CA ASN A 99 0.34 -5.80 -5.47
C ASN A 99 0.80 -5.63 -6.94
N ALA A 100 -0.02 -6.03 -7.92
CA ALA A 100 0.36 -5.87 -9.33
C ALA A 100 0.24 -4.39 -9.73
N ASN A 101 -0.89 -3.78 -9.42
CA ASN A 101 -1.25 -2.45 -9.88
C ASN A 101 -0.92 -1.32 -8.90
N LEU A 102 -0.44 -1.63 -7.70
CA LEU A 102 -0.09 -0.65 -6.66
C LEU A 102 -1.29 0.25 -6.27
N LYS A 103 -2.50 -0.33 -6.30
CA LYS A 103 -3.77 0.34 -6.01
C LYS A 103 -4.39 -0.20 -4.73
N PHE A 104 -5.12 0.68 -4.04
CA PHE A 104 -5.87 0.34 -2.82
C PHE A 104 -7.36 0.42 -3.10
N PHE A 105 -8.12 -0.45 -2.45
CA PHE A 105 -9.57 -0.57 -2.61
C PHE A 105 -10.25 -0.69 -1.26
N GLU A 106 -11.52 -0.36 -1.21
CA GLU A 106 -12.38 -0.51 -0.04
C GLU A 106 -13.69 -1.17 -0.43
N ALA A 107 -14.11 -2.15 0.37
CA ALA A 107 -15.46 -2.70 0.30
C ALA A 107 -16.42 -1.90 1.18
N LYS A 108 -17.48 -1.38 0.57
CA LYS A 108 -18.54 -0.60 1.22
C LYS A 108 -19.87 -1.32 1.08
N TYR A 109 -20.79 -1.00 1.97
CA TYR A 109 -22.17 -1.45 1.87
C TYR A 109 -23.07 -0.22 1.74
N GLU A 110 -23.64 -0.06 0.56
CA GLU A 110 -24.44 1.10 0.19
C GLU A 110 -25.72 0.59 -0.47
N ASP A 111 -26.87 1.15 -0.09
CA ASP A 111 -28.18 0.82 -0.66
C ASP A 111 -28.50 -0.70 -0.70
N GLY A 112 -28.10 -1.41 0.36
CA GLY A 112 -28.37 -2.84 0.51
C GLY A 112 -27.41 -3.76 -0.24
N THR A 113 -26.40 -3.21 -0.93
CA THR A 113 -25.46 -3.97 -1.77
C THR A 113 -24.02 -3.66 -1.39
N PHE A 114 -23.15 -4.68 -1.50
CA PHE A 114 -21.71 -4.48 -1.35
C PHE A 114 -21.09 -3.96 -2.65
N THR A 115 -20.34 -2.87 -2.54
CA THR A 115 -19.61 -2.25 -3.65
C THR A 115 -18.13 -2.18 -3.31
N VAL A 116 -17.28 -2.17 -4.33
CA VAL A 116 -15.83 -1.99 -4.18
C VAL A 116 -15.42 -0.74 -4.94
N SER A 117 -14.71 0.16 -4.26
CA SER A 117 -14.19 1.38 -4.87
C SER A 117 -12.69 1.50 -4.65
N GLU A 118 -11.96 1.97 -5.66
CA GLU A 118 -10.56 2.38 -5.51
C GLU A 118 -10.46 3.56 -4.54
N LEU A 119 -9.46 3.53 -3.65
CA LEU A 119 -9.21 4.62 -2.71
C LEU A 119 -8.55 5.80 -3.42
N ALA A 120 -9.09 7.00 -3.18
CA ALA A 120 -8.46 8.24 -3.62
C ALA A 120 -7.18 8.53 -2.81
N LEU A 121 -6.26 9.31 -3.40
CA LEU A 121 -4.98 9.67 -2.76
C LEU A 121 -5.11 10.21 -1.33
N PRO A 122 -6.08 11.09 -0.98
CA PRO A 122 -6.24 11.54 0.40
C PRO A 122 -6.56 10.38 1.37
N GLN A 123 -7.37 9.41 0.94
CA GLN A 123 -7.71 8.24 1.75
C GLN A 123 -6.51 7.30 1.92
N ILE A 124 -5.67 7.17 0.89
CA ILE A 124 -4.39 6.44 1.00
C ILE A 124 -3.46 7.17 1.98
N GLN A 125 -3.40 8.50 1.92
CA GLN A 125 -2.59 9.30 2.85
C GLN A 125 -3.03 9.15 4.31
N GLU A 126 -4.33 9.00 4.56
CA GLU A 126 -4.88 8.70 5.88
C GLU A 126 -4.42 7.33 6.42
N LEU A 127 -4.29 6.32 5.54
CA LEU A 127 -3.75 5.01 5.91
C LEU A 127 -2.25 5.06 6.23
N PHE A 128 -1.50 5.90 5.52
CA PHE A 128 -0.04 6.02 5.67
C PHE A 128 0.36 7.43 6.12
N PRO A 129 0.00 7.85 7.35
CA PRO A 129 0.28 9.21 7.81
C PRO A 129 1.78 9.48 7.82
N GLY A 130 2.17 10.65 7.30
CA GLY A 130 3.56 11.11 7.26
C GLY A 130 4.44 10.45 6.18
N LEU A 131 3.90 9.48 5.44
CA LEU A 131 4.59 8.88 4.30
C LEU A 131 4.35 9.71 3.04
N GLU A 132 5.39 9.92 2.24
CA GLU A 132 5.25 10.59 0.94
C GLU A 132 4.62 9.63 -0.07
N LEU A 133 3.57 10.08 -0.76
CA LEU A 133 2.98 9.37 -1.89
C LEU A 133 3.63 9.86 -3.17
N VAL A 134 4.44 9.00 -3.79
CA VAL A 134 5.07 9.25 -5.09
C VAL A 134 4.14 8.69 -6.16
N LYS A 135 3.61 9.54 -7.02
CA LYS A 135 2.62 9.16 -8.03
C LYS A 135 3.29 8.75 -9.32
N ILE A 136 2.78 7.72 -9.98
CA ILE A 136 3.28 7.29 -11.29
C ILE A 136 3.08 8.39 -12.34
N SER A 137 1.98 9.14 -12.28
CA SER A 137 1.70 10.23 -13.22
C SER A 137 2.72 11.38 -13.21
N GLU A 138 3.55 11.48 -12.16
CA GLU A 138 4.60 12.50 -12.06
C GLU A 138 5.86 12.14 -12.85
N ALA A 139 5.92 10.93 -13.42
CA ALA A 139 7.03 10.47 -14.21
C ALA A 139 7.18 11.32 -15.48
N LYS A 140 8.40 11.78 -15.74
CA LYS A 140 8.77 12.46 -16.99
C LYS A 140 9.71 11.55 -17.76
N ASP A 141 9.29 11.14 -18.94
CA ASP A 141 10.04 10.20 -19.79
C ASP A 141 10.43 8.90 -19.04
N GLY A 142 9.48 8.37 -18.25
CA GLY A 142 9.68 7.17 -17.43
C GLY A 142 10.56 7.38 -16.20
N VAL A 143 10.86 8.63 -15.81
CA VAL A 143 11.70 8.94 -14.64
C VAL A 143 10.90 9.69 -13.57
N LEU A 144 10.93 9.14 -12.34
CA LEU A 144 10.50 9.80 -11.11
C LEU A 144 11.74 10.23 -10.32
N ASN A 145 11.71 11.41 -9.72
CA ASN A 145 12.77 11.86 -8.81
C ASN A 145 12.23 11.93 -7.39
N VAL A 146 12.86 11.21 -6.47
CA VAL A 146 12.50 11.22 -5.05
C VAL A 146 13.62 11.93 -4.27
N GLN A 147 13.26 12.99 -3.56
CA GLN A 147 14.22 13.78 -2.80
C GLN A 147 14.49 13.16 -1.43
N LYS A 148 15.77 13.05 -1.09
CA LYS A 148 16.27 12.48 0.16
C LYS A 148 17.38 13.35 0.73
N LYS A 149 17.31 13.66 2.02
CA LYS A 149 18.37 14.40 2.70
C LYS A 149 19.63 13.54 2.83
N ARG A 150 20.80 14.18 2.77
CA ARG A 150 22.09 13.53 3.00
C ARG A 150 22.10 12.86 4.39
N TRP A 151 22.53 11.60 4.43
CA TRP A 151 22.63 10.76 5.65
C TRP A 151 21.30 10.35 6.30
N GLN A 152 20.15 10.55 5.65
CA GLN A 152 18.86 10.07 6.13
C GLN A 152 18.33 8.97 5.21
N THR A 153 17.68 7.96 5.79
CA THR A 153 16.83 7.03 5.07
C THR A 153 15.51 7.72 4.73
N LYS A 154 14.97 7.44 3.54
CA LYS A 154 13.67 7.93 3.09
C LYS A 154 12.79 6.75 2.72
N SER A 155 11.63 6.64 3.34
CA SER A 155 10.57 5.75 2.88
C SER A 155 9.49 6.56 2.15
N PHE A 156 8.86 5.93 1.17
CA PHE A 156 7.79 6.50 0.37
C PHE A 156 6.91 5.38 -0.20
N LEU A 157 5.68 5.71 -0.55
CA LEU A 157 4.75 4.79 -1.21
C LEU A 157 4.65 5.16 -2.69
N LEU A 158 5.00 4.23 -3.58
CA LEU A 158 4.72 4.40 -5.01
C LEU A 158 3.24 4.08 -5.27
N VAL A 159 2.47 5.04 -5.75
CA VAL A 159 1.03 4.86 -6.00
C VAL A 159 0.72 4.99 -7.48
N ASN A 160 -0.02 4.02 -8.02
CA ASN A 160 -0.54 4.11 -9.38
C ASN A 160 -1.82 4.93 -9.40
N ASP A 161 -1.69 6.20 -9.72
CA ASP A 161 -2.79 7.14 -9.91
C ASP A 161 -3.22 7.27 -11.39
N THR A 162 -2.90 6.25 -12.20
CA THR A 162 -3.20 6.19 -13.63
C THR A 162 -4.06 4.97 -13.96
N GLU A 163 -4.47 4.87 -15.23
CA GLU A 163 -5.17 3.68 -15.77
C GLU A 163 -4.20 2.59 -16.27
N GLN A 164 -2.88 2.80 -16.12
CA GLN A 164 -1.89 1.84 -16.59
C GLN A 164 -1.90 0.57 -15.74
N ASP A 165 -1.87 -0.59 -16.41
CA ASP A 165 -1.73 -1.90 -15.80
C ASP A 165 -0.24 -2.27 -15.66
N PHE A 166 0.13 -2.70 -14.47
CA PHE A 166 1.49 -3.11 -14.09
C PHE A 166 1.56 -4.60 -13.73
N TYR A 167 0.64 -5.41 -14.26
CA TYR A 167 0.73 -6.86 -14.21
C TYR A 167 2.10 -7.35 -14.70
N HIS A 168 2.70 -8.30 -13.97
CA HIS A 168 4.08 -8.79 -14.15
C HIS A 168 5.22 -7.78 -14.00
N TYR A 169 4.98 -6.56 -13.52
CA TYR A 169 6.08 -5.67 -13.13
C TYR A 169 6.68 -6.08 -11.79
N SER A 170 7.96 -5.80 -11.60
CA SER A 170 8.67 -6.01 -10.34
C SER A 170 9.76 -4.96 -10.15
N PHE A 171 10.21 -4.79 -8.91
CA PHE A 171 11.38 -3.97 -8.62
C PHE A 171 12.64 -4.81 -8.83
N GLU A 172 13.56 -4.33 -9.67
CA GLU A 172 14.81 -5.04 -9.94
C GLU A 172 15.73 -4.99 -8.72
N ASP A 173 16.40 -6.12 -8.44
CA ASP A 173 17.40 -6.27 -7.37
C ASP A 173 16.93 -5.87 -5.96
N ARG A 174 15.60 -5.89 -5.72
CA ARG A 174 15.00 -5.56 -4.43
C ARG A 174 13.90 -6.54 -4.06
N GLU A 175 13.99 -7.06 -2.85
CA GLU A 175 12.89 -7.78 -2.23
C GLU A 175 11.73 -6.81 -1.99
N SER A 176 10.51 -7.21 -2.40
CA SER A 176 9.31 -6.44 -2.10
C SER A 176 9.08 -6.42 -0.59
N SER A 177 8.82 -5.25 -0.03
CA SER A 177 8.40 -5.14 1.37
C SER A 177 7.01 -5.78 1.53
N ALA A 178 6.91 -6.76 2.43
CA ALA A 178 5.63 -7.29 2.82
C ALA A 178 4.96 -6.34 3.83
N PRO A 179 3.65 -6.09 3.73
CA PRO A 179 2.73 -6.61 2.72
C PRO A 179 2.57 -5.72 1.47
N PHE A 180 3.12 -4.49 1.48
CA PHE A 180 2.93 -3.51 0.41
C PHE A 180 4.15 -3.39 -0.48
N LYS A 181 4.16 -4.09 -1.62
CA LYS A 181 5.25 -4.00 -2.61
C LYS A 181 5.63 -2.56 -2.98
N SER A 182 4.68 -1.63 -3.00
CA SER A 182 4.94 -0.21 -3.29
C SER A 182 5.61 0.59 -2.16
N LEU A 183 5.74 0.04 -0.96
CA LEU A 183 6.42 0.71 0.15
C LEU A 183 7.93 0.56 -0.01
N LEU A 184 8.56 1.60 -0.52
CA LEU A 184 9.99 1.58 -0.83
C LEU A 184 10.77 2.31 0.25
N THR A 185 11.97 1.82 0.51
CA THR A 185 12.94 2.47 1.38
C THR A 185 14.23 2.72 0.61
N ALA A 186 14.68 3.97 0.62
CA ALA A 186 15.91 4.43 0.04
C ALA A 186 16.88 4.83 1.16
N ASP A 187 17.97 4.09 1.27
CA ASP A 187 19.11 4.33 2.19
C ASP A 187 20.29 4.99 1.45
N SER A 188 20.45 4.74 0.16
CA SER A 188 21.42 5.34 -0.77
C SER A 188 20.78 6.33 -1.76
N PHE A 189 21.61 6.92 -2.63
CA PHE A 189 21.21 7.80 -3.74
C PHE A 189 21.27 7.03 -5.06
N ASP A 190 20.58 5.89 -5.10
CA ASP A 190 20.62 4.98 -6.24
C ASP A 190 19.32 5.05 -7.05
N GLU A 191 19.33 4.40 -8.20
CA GLU A 191 18.15 4.23 -9.04
C GLU A 191 17.40 2.95 -8.63
N ILE A 192 16.08 3.04 -8.52
CA ILE A 192 15.18 1.90 -8.34
C ILE A 192 14.45 1.69 -9.66
N VAL A 193 14.57 0.49 -10.23
CA VAL A 193 13.96 0.15 -11.52
C VAL A 193 12.70 -0.67 -11.28
N PHE A 194 11.58 -0.23 -11.85
CA PHE A 194 10.31 -0.94 -11.87
C PHE A 194 9.94 -1.27 -13.31
N SER A 195 9.92 -2.56 -13.65
CA SER A 195 9.80 -3.01 -15.04
C SER A 195 9.09 -4.35 -15.16
N HIS A 196 8.51 -4.57 -16.33
CA HIS A 196 7.83 -5.81 -16.70
C HIS A 196 8.80 -6.98 -16.81
N PHE A 197 8.36 -8.16 -16.38
CA PHE A 197 9.11 -9.39 -16.57
C PHE A 197 9.11 -9.81 -18.05
N GLY A 198 10.28 -9.86 -18.68
CA GLY A 198 10.45 -10.41 -20.03
C GLY A 198 10.17 -9.47 -21.20
N SER A 199 9.77 -8.21 -20.97
CA SER A 199 9.74 -7.16 -22.01
C SER A 199 10.04 -5.78 -21.43
N ARG A 200 10.56 -4.87 -22.28
CA ARG A 200 10.91 -3.48 -21.97
C ARG A 200 10.58 -2.55 -23.15
N ASP A 201 9.59 -2.93 -23.94
CA ASP A 201 9.15 -2.18 -25.12
C ASP A 201 8.19 -1.02 -24.76
N GLU A 202 7.64 -0.34 -25.76
CA GLU A 202 6.72 0.79 -25.56
C GLU A 202 5.39 0.39 -24.87
N LEU A 203 4.98 -0.87 -24.99
CA LEU A 203 3.79 -1.39 -24.29
C LEU A 203 4.09 -1.70 -22.82
N PHE A 204 5.36 -1.96 -22.51
CA PHE A 204 5.86 -2.25 -21.17
C PHE A 204 6.97 -1.28 -20.74
N PRO A 205 6.67 0.03 -20.63
CA PRO A 205 7.68 1.04 -20.38
C PRO A 205 8.27 0.89 -18.97
N ILE A 206 9.59 1.08 -18.88
CA ILE A 206 10.31 1.04 -17.61
C ILE A 206 10.03 2.32 -16.82
N LEU A 207 9.76 2.18 -15.53
CA LEU A 207 9.73 3.28 -14.58
C LEU A 207 11.02 3.28 -13.76
N ARG A 208 11.78 4.38 -13.83
CA ARG A 208 13.03 4.59 -13.09
C ARG A 208 12.78 5.62 -11.99
N ILE A 209 13.02 5.24 -10.74
CA ILE A 209 12.88 6.12 -9.59
C ILE A 209 14.29 6.48 -9.14
N LYS A 210 14.70 7.72 -9.42
CA LYS A 210 16.01 8.24 -9.05
C LYS A 210 15.93 8.89 -7.68
N VAL A 211 16.70 8.38 -6.73
CA VAL A 211 16.83 8.99 -5.41
C VAL A 211 17.88 10.09 -5.49
N VAL A 212 17.45 11.34 -5.33
CA VAL A 212 18.28 12.54 -5.49
C VAL A 212 18.38 13.33 -4.19
N MET A 213 19.36 14.22 -4.11
CA MET A 213 19.58 15.11 -2.96
C MET A 213 18.70 16.35 -3.01
#